data_AF-A0AB35MKB9-F1
#
_entry.id   AF-A0AB35MKB9-F1
#
_cell.length_a   1.000
_cell.length_b   1.000
_cell.length_c   1.000
_cell.angle_alpha   90.00
_cell.angle_beta   90.00
_cell.angle_gamma   90.00
#
_symmetry.space_group_name_H-M   'P 1'
#
loop_
_entity.id
_entity.type
_entity.pdbx_description
1 polymer ?
#
loop_
_entity_poly.entity_id
_entity_poly.type
_entity_poly.pdbx_seq_one_letter_code
_entity_poly.pdbx_strand_id
1 'polypeptide(L)'
;MPTLMTVCTGNICRSPAGELLLREYVGDLASVTSAGTYGLEGHGIPTEMLEHLAADGIDGTSHRGQLLTPALMAQADIVIAMTVEHRRDAVQLHPAALRKTFTLAELAASAGTGAELLGDTPAERLADIPRAVAAHRQVLAGYELDDVPDPYRRGRAAYAESYGLISRAVTEIAAWIRAES
;
A
#
# COMPACT_ATOMS: atom_id res chain seq x y z
N MET A 1 3.54 -0.19 18.03
CA MET A 1 2.54 0.11 16.98
C MET A 1 3.06 -0.51 15.69
N PRO A 2 2.26 -1.30 14.97
CA PRO A 2 2.68 -1.94 13.72
C PRO A 2 3.04 -0.89 12.66
N THR A 3 3.93 -1.23 11.75
CA THR A 3 4.39 -0.37 10.66
C THR A 3 3.95 -0.92 9.31
N LEU A 4 3.14 -0.15 8.59
CA LEU A 4 2.78 -0.37 7.20
C LEU A 4 3.72 0.43 6.29
N MET A 5 4.20 -0.18 5.21
CA MET A 5 5.06 0.48 4.24
C MET A 5 4.52 0.29 2.82
N THR A 6 4.22 1.37 2.12
CA THR A 6 3.84 1.30 0.70
C THR A 6 5.07 1.47 -0.20
N VAL A 7 5.12 0.73 -1.32
CA VAL A 7 6.30 0.71 -2.20
C VAL A 7 5.91 0.91 -3.67
N CYS A 8 6.55 1.86 -4.33
CA CYS A 8 6.51 2.02 -5.79
C CYS A 8 7.92 2.24 -6.36
N THR A 9 8.08 2.78 -7.56
CA THR A 9 9.40 2.98 -8.17
C THR A 9 10.11 4.20 -7.57
N GLY A 10 9.55 5.39 -7.77
CA GLY A 10 10.20 6.66 -7.42
C GLY A 10 9.85 7.23 -6.05
N ASN A 11 8.87 6.68 -5.36
CA ASN A 11 8.31 7.24 -4.11
C ASN A 11 7.81 8.69 -4.23
N ILE A 12 7.20 9.02 -5.35
CA ILE A 12 6.64 10.37 -5.60
C ILE A 12 5.17 10.35 -6.05
N CYS A 13 4.63 9.24 -6.54
CA CYS A 13 3.23 9.18 -7.01
C CYS A 13 2.41 8.17 -6.20
N ARG A 14 2.55 6.89 -6.54
CA ARG A 14 1.68 5.80 -6.06
C ARG A 14 1.87 5.46 -4.58
N SER A 15 3.10 5.21 -4.13
CA SER A 15 3.35 4.87 -2.73
C SER A 15 3.05 6.00 -1.76
N PRO A 16 3.39 7.29 -2.03
CA PRO A 16 2.99 8.38 -1.15
C PRO A 16 1.47 8.55 -1.07
N ALA A 17 0.75 8.43 -2.19
CA ALA A 17 -0.71 8.47 -2.18
C ALA A 17 -1.30 7.34 -1.32
N GLY A 18 -0.78 6.10 -1.48
CA GLY A 18 -1.20 4.97 -0.66
C GLY A 18 -0.88 5.16 0.83
N GLU A 19 0.28 5.73 1.17
CA GLU A 19 0.66 6.04 2.56
C GLU A 19 -0.32 7.04 3.19
N LEU A 20 -0.55 8.16 2.50
CA LEU A 20 -1.37 9.24 3.04
C LEU A 20 -2.83 8.80 3.19
N LEU A 21 -3.38 8.09 2.21
CA LEU A 21 -4.72 7.51 2.29
C LEU A 21 -4.81 6.49 3.44
N LEU A 22 -3.88 5.53 3.53
CA LEU A 22 -3.91 4.54 4.60
C LEU A 22 -3.83 5.20 5.97
N ARG A 23 -3.02 6.24 6.14
CA ARG A 23 -2.89 6.98 7.39
C ARG A 23 -4.22 7.56 7.87
N GLU A 24 -5.02 8.14 6.98
CA GLU A 24 -6.36 8.64 7.32
C GLU A 24 -7.26 7.51 7.86
N TYR A 25 -7.18 6.32 7.27
CA TYR A 25 -8.05 5.22 7.65
C TYR A 25 -7.58 4.41 8.85
N VAL A 26 -6.27 4.21 9.04
CA VAL A 26 -5.74 3.42 10.16
C VAL A 26 -5.50 4.29 11.39
N GLY A 27 -5.27 5.60 11.24
CA GLY A 27 -5.01 6.50 12.37
C GLY A 27 -3.95 5.94 13.31
N ASP A 28 -4.26 5.90 14.61
CA ASP A 28 -3.35 5.41 15.65
C ASP A 28 -3.20 3.88 15.71
N LEU A 29 -3.83 3.13 14.81
CA LEU A 29 -3.69 1.67 14.74
C LEU A 29 -2.30 1.26 14.23
N ALA A 30 -1.69 2.07 13.34
CA ALA A 30 -0.43 1.75 12.71
C ALA A 30 0.35 3.00 12.28
N SER A 31 1.69 2.91 12.30
CA SER A 31 2.53 3.86 11.57
C SER A 31 2.47 3.52 10.09
N VAL A 32 2.30 4.52 9.23
CA VAL A 32 2.28 4.34 7.77
C VAL A 32 3.42 5.14 7.16
N THR A 33 4.22 4.48 6.34
CA THR A 33 5.38 5.05 5.63
C THR A 33 5.37 4.62 4.17
N SER A 34 6.19 5.24 3.34
CA SER A 34 6.38 4.84 1.94
C SER A 34 7.83 4.94 1.51
N ALA A 35 8.19 4.11 0.53
CA ALA A 35 9.51 4.13 -0.09
C ALA A 35 9.43 3.77 -1.58
N GLY A 36 10.58 3.86 -2.26
CA GLY A 36 10.71 3.63 -3.68
C GLY A 36 11.84 2.66 -4.01
N THR A 37 11.62 1.69 -4.89
CA THR A 37 12.67 0.73 -5.29
C THR A 37 13.86 1.42 -5.98
N TYR A 38 13.61 2.55 -6.65
CA TYR A 38 14.64 3.45 -7.16
C TYR A 38 14.82 4.70 -6.27
N GLY A 39 13.73 5.22 -5.70
CA GLY A 39 13.77 6.34 -4.75
C GLY A 39 14.24 7.67 -5.36
N LEU A 40 13.32 8.57 -5.69
CA LEU A 40 13.67 9.93 -6.10
C LEU A 40 13.85 10.80 -4.85
N GLU A 41 15.01 10.67 -4.21
CA GLU A 41 15.29 11.29 -2.91
C GLU A 41 15.02 12.80 -2.91
N GLY A 42 14.29 13.27 -1.90
CA GLY A 42 13.96 14.68 -1.72
C GLY A 42 12.92 15.25 -2.69
N HIS A 43 12.45 14.49 -3.68
CA HIS A 43 11.43 14.96 -4.61
C HIS A 43 10.04 14.91 -3.94
N GLY A 44 9.23 15.93 -4.19
CA GLY A 44 7.84 15.98 -3.73
C GLY A 44 6.90 15.16 -4.61
N ILE A 45 5.65 15.06 -4.17
CA ILE A 45 4.56 14.48 -4.96
C ILE A 45 4.23 15.42 -6.14
N PRO A 46 4.07 14.92 -7.39
CA PRO A 46 3.65 15.75 -8.52
C PRO A 46 2.29 16.42 -8.28
N THR A 47 2.13 17.63 -8.82
CA THR A 47 0.93 18.46 -8.66
C THR A 47 -0.35 17.71 -8.99
N GLU A 48 -0.37 16.92 -10.07
CA GLU A 48 -1.56 16.17 -10.49
C GLU A 48 -2.02 15.16 -9.43
N MET A 49 -1.08 14.54 -8.70
CA MET A 49 -1.42 13.63 -7.61
C MET A 49 -1.81 14.41 -6.34
N LEU A 50 -1.17 15.55 -6.08
CA LEU A 50 -1.54 16.44 -4.97
C LEU A 50 -2.95 17.00 -5.12
N GLU A 51 -3.39 17.32 -6.34
CA GLU A 51 -4.75 17.78 -6.62
C GLU A 51 -5.80 16.73 -6.21
N HIS A 52 -5.54 15.44 -6.48
CA HIS A 52 -6.41 14.35 -6.05
C HIS A 52 -6.42 14.17 -4.53
N LEU A 53 -5.25 14.17 -3.89
CA LEU A 53 -5.15 14.10 -2.42
C LEU A 53 -5.87 15.27 -1.76
N ALA A 54 -5.69 16.49 -2.27
CA ALA A 54 -6.33 17.69 -1.74
C ALA A 54 -7.86 17.67 -1.91
N ALA A 55 -8.37 17.05 -2.98
CA ALA A 55 -9.82 16.86 -3.17
C ALA A 55 -10.43 15.98 -2.06
N ASP A 56 -9.65 15.04 -1.53
CA ASP A 56 -10.03 14.20 -0.38
C ASP A 56 -9.62 14.83 0.98
N GLY A 57 -9.18 16.10 0.98
CA GLY A 57 -8.80 16.83 2.19
C GLY A 57 -7.42 16.49 2.77
N ILE A 58 -6.58 15.79 2.00
CA ILE A 58 -5.28 15.27 2.43
C ILE A 58 -4.15 16.17 1.93
N ASP A 59 -3.31 16.69 2.83
CA ASP A 59 -2.10 17.44 2.47
C ASP A 59 -0.89 16.52 2.25
N GLY A 60 -0.44 16.42 0.99
CA GLY A 60 0.76 15.68 0.61
C GLY A 60 2.00 16.55 0.36
N THR A 61 1.95 17.86 0.56
CA THR A 61 3.01 18.81 0.12
C THR A 61 4.32 18.67 0.89
N SER A 62 4.27 18.12 2.11
CA SER A 62 5.43 17.87 2.96
C SER A 62 6.17 16.57 2.60
N HIS A 63 5.56 15.67 1.81
CA HIS A 63 6.17 14.39 1.43
C HIS A 63 7.49 14.58 0.69
N ARG A 64 8.47 13.74 0.99
CA ARG A 64 9.76 13.70 0.29
C ARG A 64 10.09 12.25 -0.04
N GLY A 65 10.38 12.01 -1.32
CA GLY A 65 10.77 10.69 -1.79
C GLY A 65 12.00 10.17 -1.04
N GLN A 66 12.02 8.86 -0.78
CA GLN A 66 13.14 8.13 -0.20
C GLN A 66 13.35 6.77 -0.88
N LEU A 67 14.59 6.31 -0.86
CA LEU A 67 14.98 5.00 -1.37
C LEU A 67 14.56 3.88 -0.40
N LEU A 68 14.04 2.80 -0.97
CA LEU A 68 13.79 1.57 -0.23
C LEU A 68 15.11 0.92 0.17
N THR A 69 15.28 0.65 1.46
CA THR A 69 16.50 0.05 2.00
C THR A 69 16.20 -1.23 2.80
N PRO A 70 17.17 -2.13 2.99
CA PRO A 70 16.99 -3.28 3.86
C PRO A 70 16.61 -2.90 5.30
N ALA A 71 17.09 -1.75 5.80
CA ALA A 71 16.75 -1.24 7.12
C ALA A 71 15.27 -0.84 7.23
N LEU A 72 14.74 -0.17 6.21
CA LEU A 72 13.31 0.15 6.11
C LEU A 72 12.46 -1.14 6.02
N MET A 73 12.88 -2.09 5.19
CA MET A 73 12.20 -3.40 5.05
C MET A 73 12.20 -4.22 6.35
N ALA A 74 13.26 -4.11 7.16
CA ALA A 74 13.34 -4.79 8.46
C ALA A 74 12.34 -4.21 9.46
N GLN A 75 12.09 -2.89 9.41
CA GLN A 75 11.18 -2.17 10.31
C GLN A 75 9.69 -2.34 9.96
N ALA A 76 9.36 -2.56 8.69
CA ALA A 76 7.97 -2.72 8.27
C ALA A 76 7.39 -4.07 8.72
N ASP A 77 6.20 -4.07 9.33
CA ASP A 77 5.47 -5.30 9.67
C ASP A 77 4.67 -5.82 8.48
N ILE A 78 4.19 -4.92 7.61
CA ILE A 78 3.53 -5.23 6.34
C ILE A 78 4.04 -4.28 5.26
N VAL A 79 4.38 -4.82 4.10
CA VAL A 79 4.83 -4.09 2.91
C VAL A 79 3.79 -4.25 1.80
N ILE A 80 3.34 -3.11 1.26
CA ILE A 80 2.27 -3.01 0.26
C ILE A 80 2.85 -2.44 -1.03
N ALA A 81 3.16 -3.33 -1.96
CA ALA A 81 3.73 -3.01 -3.25
C ALA A 81 2.65 -2.58 -4.25
N MET A 82 2.93 -1.53 -5.03
CA MET A 82 1.98 -1.04 -6.06
C MET A 82 1.92 -1.95 -7.29
N THR A 83 2.94 -2.80 -7.48
CA THR A 83 3.01 -3.76 -8.58
C THR A 83 3.64 -5.07 -8.13
N VAL A 84 3.44 -6.15 -8.90
CA VAL A 84 4.16 -7.42 -8.71
C VAL A 84 5.67 -7.25 -8.83
N GLU A 85 6.12 -6.37 -9.73
CA GLU A 85 7.54 -6.01 -9.88
C GLU A 85 8.10 -5.36 -8.61
N HIS A 86 7.41 -4.36 -8.04
CA HIS A 86 7.84 -3.75 -6.77
C HIS A 86 7.90 -4.76 -5.62
N ARG A 87 6.94 -5.70 -5.58
CA ARG A 87 6.94 -6.79 -4.59
C ARG A 87 8.17 -7.67 -4.78
N ARG A 88 8.48 -8.05 -6.02
CA ARG A 88 9.67 -8.83 -6.36
C ARG A 88 10.94 -8.11 -5.93
N ASP A 89 11.09 -6.83 -6.28
CA ASP A 89 12.26 -6.03 -5.95
C ASP A 89 12.45 -5.89 -4.43
N ALA A 90 11.36 -5.60 -3.70
CA ALA A 90 11.38 -5.50 -2.24
C ALA A 90 11.81 -6.83 -1.58
N VAL A 91 11.31 -7.96 -2.08
CA VAL A 91 11.70 -9.29 -1.57
C VAL A 91 13.13 -9.65 -1.97
N GLN A 92 13.59 -9.28 -3.17
CA GLN A 92 14.98 -9.48 -3.56
C GLN A 92 15.94 -8.67 -2.68
N LEU A 93 15.56 -7.43 -2.34
CA LEU A 93 16.31 -6.56 -1.44
C LEU A 93 16.35 -7.11 0.00
N HIS A 94 15.24 -7.68 0.48
CA HIS A 94 15.16 -8.25 1.82
C HIS A 94 14.31 -9.55 1.84
N PRO A 95 14.93 -10.73 1.59
CA PRO A 95 14.19 -12.00 1.44
C PRO A 95 13.35 -12.40 2.65
N ALA A 96 13.76 -12.00 3.86
CA ALA A 96 13.01 -12.28 5.09
C ALA A 96 11.61 -11.60 5.10
N ALA A 97 11.38 -10.59 4.27
CA ALA A 97 10.09 -9.92 4.16
C ALA A 97 9.07 -10.63 3.25
N LEU A 98 9.40 -11.76 2.62
CA LEU A 98 8.52 -12.46 1.68
C LEU A 98 7.10 -12.69 2.22
N ARG A 99 6.97 -13.08 3.49
CA ARG A 99 5.68 -13.41 4.12
C ARG A 99 4.88 -12.18 4.56
N LYS A 100 5.50 -11.01 4.56
CA LYS A 100 4.89 -9.72 4.92
C LYS A 100 4.80 -8.75 3.75
N THR A 101 5.12 -9.17 2.52
CA THR A 101 5.09 -8.32 1.33
C THR A 101 4.00 -8.81 0.37
N PHE A 102 3.04 -7.93 0.11
CA PHE A 102 1.86 -8.16 -0.72
C PHE A 102 1.74 -7.06 -1.77
N THR A 103 1.02 -7.32 -2.85
CA THR A 103 0.59 -6.21 -3.73
C THR A 103 -0.66 -5.54 -3.15
N LEU A 104 -0.89 -4.27 -3.49
CA LEU A 104 -2.12 -3.57 -3.11
C LEU A 104 -3.36 -4.33 -3.63
N ALA A 105 -3.28 -4.85 -4.86
CA ALA A 105 -4.32 -5.66 -5.47
C ALA A 105 -4.57 -6.98 -4.73
N GLU A 106 -3.51 -7.69 -4.28
CA GLU A 106 -3.65 -8.93 -3.49
C GLU A 106 -4.39 -8.66 -2.17
N LEU A 107 -4.08 -7.55 -1.49
CA LEU A 107 -4.77 -7.18 -0.25
C LEU A 107 -6.23 -6.77 -0.48
N ALA A 108 -6.50 -5.93 -1.46
CA ALA A 108 -7.86 -5.51 -1.81
C ALA A 108 -8.73 -6.70 -2.24
N ALA A 109 -8.20 -7.59 -3.08
CA ALA A 109 -8.90 -8.80 -3.48
C ALA A 109 -9.15 -9.74 -2.29
N SER A 110 -8.20 -9.88 -1.36
CA SER A 110 -8.40 -10.67 -0.14
C SER A 110 -9.56 -10.13 0.69
N ALA A 111 -9.59 -8.81 0.91
CA ALA A 111 -10.68 -8.13 1.59
C ALA A 111 -12.03 -8.35 0.88
N GLY A 112 -12.08 -8.12 -0.44
CA GLY A 112 -13.31 -8.21 -1.22
C GLY A 112 -13.84 -9.62 -1.44
N THR A 113 -13.01 -10.65 -1.27
CA THR A 113 -13.38 -12.06 -1.50
C THR A 113 -13.53 -12.88 -0.22
N GLY A 114 -13.62 -12.21 0.93
CA GLY A 114 -14.01 -12.83 2.19
C GLY A 114 -12.88 -13.53 2.95
N ALA A 115 -11.63 -13.08 2.80
CA ALA A 115 -10.57 -13.54 3.69
C ALA A 115 -10.91 -13.14 5.14
N GLU A 116 -10.92 -14.10 6.07
CA GLU A 116 -11.24 -13.80 7.47
C GLU A 116 -10.00 -13.32 8.24
N LEU A 117 -10.13 -12.17 8.92
CA LEU A 117 -9.14 -11.68 9.89
C LEU A 117 -9.51 -12.14 11.30
N LEU A 118 -8.55 -12.70 12.02
CA LEU A 118 -8.70 -13.05 13.42
C LEU A 118 -8.30 -11.87 14.31
N GLY A 119 -8.98 -11.73 15.45
CA GLY A 119 -8.72 -10.68 16.43
C GLY A 119 -10.00 -9.96 16.86
N ASP A 120 -10.03 -9.55 18.12
CA ASP A 120 -11.18 -8.85 18.72
C ASP A 120 -11.05 -7.33 18.51
N THR A 121 -9.85 -6.85 18.18
CA THR A 121 -9.57 -5.44 17.91
C THR A 121 -9.06 -5.20 16.48
N PRO A 122 -9.25 -3.99 15.91
CA PRO A 122 -8.68 -3.64 14.61
C PRO A 122 -7.16 -3.80 14.55
N ALA A 123 -6.45 -3.58 15.66
CA ALA A 123 -4.99 -3.73 15.71
C ALA A 123 -4.56 -5.21 15.60
N GLU A 124 -5.28 -6.12 16.25
CA GLU A 124 -5.04 -7.57 16.13
C GLU A 124 -5.35 -8.07 14.72
N ARG A 125 -6.47 -7.61 14.14
CA ARG A 125 -6.84 -7.94 12.75
C ARG A 125 -5.83 -7.43 11.73
N LEU A 126 -5.29 -6.22 11.92
CA LEU A 126 -4.20 -5.70 11.09
C LEU A 126 -2.96 -6.61 11.18
N ALA A 127 -2.58 -7.03 12.39
CA ALA A 127 -1.44 -7.94 12.59
C ALA A 127 -1.66 -9.33 11.97
N ASP A 128 -2.92 -9.76 11.81
CA ASP A 128 -3.30 -11.06 11.28
C ASP A 128 -3.34 -11.13 9.74
N ILE A 129 -3.29 -9.98 9.04
CA ILE A 129 -3.32 -9.90 7.56
C ILE A 129 -2.39 -10.94 6.90
N PRO A 130 -1.11 -11.12 7.31
CA PRO A 130 -0.24 -12.09 6.66
C PRO A 130 -0.75 -13.53 6.72
N ARG A 131 -1.39 -13.94 7.83
CA ARG A 131 -1.99 -15.26 7.99
C ARG A 131 -3.23 -15.38 7.11
N ALA A 132 -4.13 -14.40 7.17
CA ALA A 132 -5.38 -14.40 6.41
C ALA A 132 -5.14 -14.47 4.90
N VAL A 133 -4.26 -13.60 4.38
CA VAL A 133 -3.91 -13.61 2.95
C VAL A 133 -3.28 -14.94 2.56
N ALA A 134 -2.35 -15.47 3.36
CA ALA A 134 -1.72 -16.77 3.06
C ALA A 134 -2.72 -17.93 3.00
N ALA A 135 -3.72 -17.94 3.89
CA ALA A 135 -4.79 -18.94 3.89
C ALA A 135 -5.75 -18.77 2.69
N HIS A 136 -5.91 -17.53 2.21
CA HIS A 136 -6.85 -17.18 1.14
C HIS A 136 -6.29 -17.28 -0.28
N ARG A 137 -4.97 -17.52 -0.44
CA ARG A 137 -4.30 -17.55 -1.76
C ARG A 137 -4.91 -18.51 -2.78
N GLN A 138 -5.49 -19.63 -2.34
CA GLN A 138 -6.15 -20.58 -3.26
C GLN A 138 -7.40 -19.97 -3.90
N VAL A 139 -8.15 -19.14 -3.16
CA VAL A 139 -9.31 -18.42 -3.69
C VAL A 139 -8.85 -17.37 -4.69
N LEU A 140 -7.76 -16.65 -4.39
CA LEU A 140 -7.21 -15.61 -5.26
C LEU A 140 -6.65 -16.12 -6.58
N ALA A 141 -6.32 -17.42 -6.69
CA ALA A 141 -5.72 -17.98 -7.91
C ALA A 141 -6.60 -17.85 -9.16
N GLY A 142 -7.92 -17.63 -8.99
CA GLY A 142 -8.86 -17.38 -10.08
C GLY A 142 -9.12 -15.91 -10.40
N TYR A 143 -8.47 -14.97 -9.70
CA TYR A 143 -8.70 -13.53 -9.86
C TYR A 143 -7.56 -12.88 -10.63
N GLU A 144 -7.90 -11.97 -11.55
CA GLU A 144 -6.93 -11.06 -12.14
C GLU A 144 -6.64 -9.93 -11.14
N LEU A 145 -5.38 -9.83 -10.75
CA LEU A 145 -4.90 -8.85 -9.77
C LEU A 145 -4.11 -7.78 -10.51
N ASP A 146 -4.81 -6.77 -11.01
CA ASP A 146 -4.20 -5.71 -11.79
C ASP A 146 -3.30 -4.80 -10.94
N ASP A 147 -2.09 -4.59 -11.45
CA ASP A 147 -1.12 -3.67 -10.87
C ASP A 147 -1.60 -2.21 -10.96
N VAL A 148 -1.18 -1.37 -10.00
CA VAL A 148 -1.46 0.07 -10.09
C VAL A 148 -0.57 0.70 -11.16
N PRO A 149 -1.15 1.21 -12.27
CA PRO A 149 -0.39 1.72 -13.41
C PRO A 149 0.42 2.95 -13.00
N ASP A 150 1.62 3.12 -13.56
CA ASP A 150 2.44 4.30 -13.26
C ASP A 150 1.88 5.55 -13.97
N PRO A 151 1.45 6.60 -13.22
CA PRO A 151 0.93 7.81 -13.85
C PRO A 151 2.03 8.80 -14.25
N TYR A 152 3.28 8.62 -13.80
CA TYR A 152 4.32 9.65 -13.89
C TYR A 152 4.58 10.07 -15.35
N ARG A 153 4.38 11.37 -15.64
CA ARG A 153 4.50 11.98 -16.97
C ARG A 153 3.57 11.39 -18.05
N ARG A 154 2.43 10.79 -17.64
CA ARG A 154 1.43 10.21 -18.57
C ARG A 154 0.12 11.00 -18.68
N GLY A 155 0.09 12.20 -18.10
CA GLY A 155 -1.05 13.13 -18.16
C GLY A 155 -2.14 12.83 -17.14
N ARG A 156 -3.08 13.78 -16.99
CA ARG A 156 -4.10 13.78 -15.92
C ARG A 156 -4.95 12.51 -15.83
N ALA A 157 -5.33 11.92 -16.96
CA ALA A 157 -6.14 10.71 -16.97
C ALA A 157 -5.44 9.53 -16.27
N ALA A 158 -4.13 9.38 -16.46
CA ALA A 158 -3.35 8.33 -15.81
C ALA A 158 -3.23 8.54 -14.29
N TYR A 159 -3.11 9.79 -13.84
CA TYR A 159 -3.14 10.14 -12.43
C TYR A 159 -4.49 9.81 -11.80
N ALA A 160 -5.59 10.17 -12.46
CA ALA A 160 -6.94 9.87 -11.99
C ALA A 160 -7.20 8.36 -11.90
N GLU A 161 -6.80 7.60 -12.92
CA GLU A 161 -6.91 6.13 -12.91
C GLU A 161 -6.10 5.52 -11.76
N SER A 162 -4.81 5.88 -11.65
CA SER A 162 -3.94 5.37 -10.58
C SER A 162 -4.47 5.73 -9.20
N TYR A 163 -4.90 6.97 -8.99
CA TYR A 163 -5.45 7.41 -7.70
C TYR A 163 -6.75 6.69 -7.35
N GLY A 164 -7.67 6.54 -8.31
CA GLY A 164 -8.93 5.83 -8.11
C GLY A 164 -8.73 4.36 -7.70
N LEU A 165 -7.77 3.67 -8.31
CA LEU A 165 -7.40 2.31 -7.93
C LEU A 165 -6.84 2.25 -6.50
N ILE A 166 -5.96 3.18 -6.14
CA ILE A 166 -5.36 3.24 -4.80
C ILE A 166 -6.44 3.54 -3.75
N SER A 167 -7.22 4.60 -3.94
CA SER A 167 -8.25 5.04 -2.99
C SER A 167 -9.30 3.96 -2.74
N ARG A 168 -9.79 3.30 -3.80
CA ARG A 168 -10.73 2.17 -3.66
C ARG A 168 -10.12 1.01 -2.86
N ALA A 169 -8.93 0.56 -3.25
CA ALA A 169 -8.26 -0.56 -2.58
C ALA A 169 -7.97 -0.26 -1.10
N VAL A 170 -7.50 0.95 -0.80
CA VAL A 170 -7.23 1.38 0.58
C VAL A 170 -8.52 1.41 1.40
N THR A 171 -9.63 1.89 0.83
CA THR A 171 -10.94 1.91 1.49
C THR A 171 -11.43 0.49 1.81
N GLU A 172 -11.29 -0.45 0.87
CA GLU A 172 -11.65 -1.85 1.06
C GLU A 172 -10.80 -2.52 2.16
N ILE A 173 -9.48 -2.29 2.15
CA ILE A 173 -8.56 -2.82 3.18
C ILE A 173 -8.89 -2.22 4.56
N ALA A 174 -9.18 -0.92 4.63
CA ALA A 174 -9.56 -0.27 5.87
C ALA A 174 -10.87 -0.81 6.44
N ALA A 175 -11.88 -1.00 5.60
CA ALA A 175 -13.14 -1.61 5.98
C ALA A 175 -12.93 -3.04 6.49
N TRP A 176 -12.07 -3.82 5.82
CA TRP A 176 -11.72 -5.17 6.22
C TRP A 176 -11.10 -5.24 7.62
N ILE A 177 -10.16 -4.35 7.93
CA ILE A 177 -9.52 -4.26 9.27
C ILE A 177 -10.53 -3.86 10.36
N ARG A 178 -11.53 -3.03 10.01
CA ARG A 178 -12.50 -2.46 10.96
C ARG A 178 -13.80 -3.26 11.09
N ALA A 179 -14.13 -4.14 10.14
CA ALA A 179 -15.34 -4.96 10.14
C ALA A 179 -15.42 -5.80 11.42
N GLU A 180 -16.50 -5.71 12.18
CA GLU A 180 -16.73 -6.55 13.38
C GLU A 180 -16.79 -8.03 12.96
N SER A 181 -16.17 -8.90 13.76
CA SER A 181 -16.17 -10.35 13.55
C SER A 181 -17.45 -11.01 14.03
#